data_AF-A0AAP5H8W9-F1
#
_entry.id   AF-A0AAP5H8W9-F1
#
_cell.length_a   1.000
_cell.length_b   1.000
_cell.length_c   1.000
_cell.angle_alpha   90.00
_cell.angle_beta   90.00
_cell.angle_gamma   90.00
#
_symmetry.space_group_name_H-M   'P 1'
#
loop_
_entity.id
_entity.type
_entity.pdbx_description
1 polymer ?
#
loop_
_entity_poly.entity_id
_entity_poly.type
_entity_poly.pdbx_seq_one_letter_code
_entity_poly.pdbx_strand_id
1 'polypeptide(L)'
;MKKLVGSLVASALFLSLTAGAVSADSNVHTLPTVPPVSSENVITPFGAYAPGSNASTHNISTSNYNYQVSEVGAQVYTDKWLTGSSTMKVTVTNVKNVGETPGKLSGVNVAIFNEKNRQVIIGNIDLTRSSSVSFSGLNSSDKYYVEFSVPRSGLKWAFNGAISK
;
A
#
# COMPACT_ATOMS: atom_id res chain seq x y z
N MET A 1 -34.24 58.90 41.50
CA MET A 1 -33.80 58.79 40.08
C MET A 1 -32.28 58.61 40.13
N LYS A 2 -31.58 57.62 39.57
CA LYS A 2 -31.83 56.49 38.67
C LYS A 2 -30.79 55.40 39.03
N LYS A 3 -31.21 54.13 38.97
CA LYS A 3 -30.37 52.94 39.10
C LYS A 3 -29.46 52.84 37.87
N LEU A 4 -28.16 52.60 38.04
CA LEU A 4 -27.27 52.21 36.94
C LEU A 4 -27.18 50.69 36.92
N VAL A 5 -27.98 50.11 36.02
CA VAL A 5 -27.98 48.69 35.67
C VAL A 5 -26.82 48.46 34.69
N GLY A 6 -26.02 47.44 34.97
CA GLY A 6 -24.90 47.03 34.13
C GLY A 6 -25.34 46.44 32.78
N SER A 7 -24.39 46.32 31.87
CA SER A 7 -24.52 45.45 30.72
C SER A 7 -23.14 44.89 30.36
N LEU A 8 -22.98 43.58 30.60
CA LEU A 8 -21.92 42.75 30.05
C LEU A 8 -22.19 42.58 28.56
N VAL A 9 -21.21 42.87 27.70
CA VAL A 9 -21.21 42.42 26.31
C VAL A 9 -20.14 41.33 26.17
N ALA A 10 -20.57 40.08 26.26
CA ALA A 10 -19.76 38.93 25.92
C ALA A 10 -19.72 38.79 24.39
N SER A 11 -18.59 39.12 23.77
CA SER A 11 -18.35 38.85 22.36
C SER A 11 -17.78 37.44 22.22
N ALA A 12 -18.61 36.51 21.76
CA ALA A 12 -18.19 35.16 21.39
C ALA A 12 -17.39 35.22 20.07
N LEU A 13 -16.08 34.99 20.16
CA LEU A 13 -15.21 34.76 19.01
C LEU A 13 -15.44 33.34 18.48
N PHE A 14 -16.16 33.24 17.37
CA PHE A 14 -16.21 32.04 16.54
C PHE A 14 -14.84 31.86 15.85
N LEU A 15 -14.04 30.89 16.30
CA LEU A 15 -12.91 30.38 15.51
C LEU A 15 -13.45 29.39 14.47
N SER A 16 -13.48 29.81 13.22
CA SER A 16 -13.74 28.96 12.06
C SER A 16 -12.58 27.99 11.85
N LEU A 17 -12.85 26.70 12.02
CA LEU A 17 -11.99 25.59 11.61
C LEU A 17 -11.86 25.58 10.08
N THR A 18 -10.72 26.03 9.55
CA THR A 18 -10.34 25.74 8.17
C THR A 18 -9.82 24.32 8.11
N ALA A 19 -10.66 23.40 7.64
CA ALA A 19 -10.25 22.06 7.24
C ALA A 19 -9.26 22.19 6.07
N GLY A 20 -7.97 21.94 6.34
CA GLY A 20 -6.99 21.74 5.29
C GLY A 20 -7.38 20.50 4.49
N ALA A 21 -7.69 20.68 3.22
CA ALA A 21 -7.88 19.58 2.29
C ALA A 21 -6.56 18.78 2.22
N VAL A 22 -6.57 17.57 2.76
CA VAL A 22 -5.52 16.59 2.52
C VAL A 22 -5.60 16.17 1.06
N SER A 23 -4.66 16.65 0.24
CA SER A 23 -4.56 16.22 -1.14
C SER A 23 -4.10 14.76 -1.14
N ALA A 24 -5.00 13.85 -1.49
CA ALA A 24 -4.66 12.45 -1.71
C ALA A 24 -3.70 12.36 -2.92
N ASP A 25 -2.49 11.88 -2.68
CA ASP A 25 -1.53 11.56 -3.74
C ASP A 25 -2.21 10.55 -4.69
N SER A 26 -2.53 11.01 -5.89
CA SER A 26 -3.33 10.30 -6.89
C SER A 26 -2.48 9.49 -7.85
N ASN A 27 -1.17 9.36 -7.58
CA ASN A 27 -0.27 8.57 -8.41
C ASN A 27 -0.48 7.07 -8.16
N VAL A 28 -1.15 6.41 -9.12
CA VAL A 28 -1.25 4.94 -9.13
C VAL A 28 0.10 4.36 -9.51
N HIS A 29 0.74 3.65 -8.57
CA HIS A 29 2.03 3.00 -8.79
C HIS A 29 1.88 1.73 -9.67
N THR A 30 2.57 1.69 -10.81
CA THR A 30 2.53 0.57 -11.76
C THR A 30 3.77 -0.33 -11.66
N LEU A 31 3.57 -1.63 -11.38
CA LEU A 31 4.65 -2.61 -11.14
C LEU A 31 4.97 -3.48 -12.40
N PRO A 32 6.18 -4.10 -12.51
CA PRO A 32 6.73 -4.71 -13.72
C PRO A 32 6.03 -5.86 -14.35
N THR A 33 6.49 -6.13 -15.57
CA THR A 33 6.12 -7.25 -16.41
C THR A 33 7.21 -8.31 -16.63
N VAL A 34 8.46 -8.15 -16.18
CA VAL A 34 9.54 -9.11 -16.54
C VAL A 34 10.58 -9.29 -15.42
N PRO A 35 11.01 -10.54 -15.08
CA PRO A 35 12.19 -10.78 -14.24
C PRO A 35 13.47 -10.29 -14.94
N PRO A 36 14.46 -9.78 -14.20
CA PRO A 36 15.53 -9.00 -14.80
C PRO A 36 16.48 -9.87 -15.63
N VAL A 37 16.51 -9.61 -16.94
CA VAL A 37 17.58 -10.04 -17.84
C VAL A 37 18.54 -8.88 -18.04
N SER A 38 19.83 -9.15 -17.84
CA SER A 38 20.93 -8.19 -17.99
C SER A 38 20.99 -7.64 -19.42
N SER A 39 20.42 -6.46 -19.64
CA SER A 39 20.72 -5.61 -20.79
C SER A 39 20.55 -4.16 -20.36
N GLU A 40 21.52 -3.32 -20.72
CA GLU A 40 21.79 -2.01 -20.10
C GLU A 40 20.77 -0.90 -20.40
N ASN A 41 19.56 -1.21 -20.87
CA ASN A 41 18.49 -0.22 -21.04
C ASN A 41 17.08 -0.78 -20.77
N VAL A 42 16.98 -1.82 -19.93
CA VAL A 42 15.69 -2.32 -19.46
C VAL A 42 15.11 -1.27 -18.52
N ILE A 43 13.96 -0.69 -18.90
CA ILE A 43 13.11 0.03 -17.95
C ILE A 43 12.70 -1.01 -16.90
N THR A 44 13.43 -1.08 -15.79
CA THR A 44 13.08 -1.91 -14.64
C THR A 44 11.84 -1.29 -14.04
N PRO A 45 10.68 -1.94 -14.14
CA PRO A 45 9.48 -1.29 -13.66
C PRO A 45 9.44 -1.35 -12.11
N PHE A 46 8.56 -0.58 -11.49
CA PHE A 46 8.55 -0.40 -10.04
C PHE A 46 8.21 -1.67 -9.26
N GLY A 47 9.05 -2.16 -8.34
CA GLY A 47 8.71 -3.37 -7.58
C GLY A 47 9.11 -4.70 -8.22
N ALA A 48 9.97 -4.68 -9.26
CA ALA A 48 10.75 -5.87 -9.65
C ALA A 48 11.68 -6.33 -8.52
N TYR A 49 12.06 -5.39 -7.67
CA TYR A 49 12.93 -5.55 -6.54
C TYR A 49 12.32 -4.89 -5.32
N ALA A 50 12.70 -5.37 -4.13
CA ALA A 50 12.45 -4.68 -2.88
C ALA A 50 12.95 -3.22 -2.95
N PRO A 51 12.33 -2.29 -2.20
CA PRO A 51 12.76 -0.90 -2.20
C PRO A 51 14.20 -0.78 -1.72
N GLY A 52 15.01 -0.04 -2.48
CA GLY A 52 16.39 0.25 -2.10
C GLY A 52 16.47 1.21 -0.90
N SER A 53 17.68 1.38 -0.37
CA SER A 53 17.94 2.32 0.74
C SER A 53 17.49 3.76 0.45
N ASN A 54 17.55 4.17 -0.81
CA ASN A 54 17.16 5.51 -1.29
C ASN A 54 15.69 5.60 -1.73
N ALA A 55 14.92 4.52 -1.64
CA ALA A 55 13.51 4.55 -1.99
C ALA A 55 12.74 5.47 -1.04
N SER A 56 11.74 6.17 -1.58
CA SER A 56 10.88 7.02 -0.77
C SER A 56 10.05 6.21 0.23
N THR A 57 9.57 6.87 1.29
CA THR A 57 8.73 6.25 2.33
C THR A 57 7.30 6.79 2.23
N HIS A 58 6.33 5.91 2.19
CA HIS A 58 4.90 6.18 2.24
C HIS A 58 4.37 5.96 3.66
N ASN A 59 3.66 6.96 4.19
CA ASN A 59 3.04 6.87 5.51
C ASN A 59 1.57 6.42 5.38
N ILE A 60 1.29 5.15 5.73
CA ILE A 60 -0.05 4.56 5.61
C ILE A 60 -1.04 5.05 6.67
N SER A 61 -0.58 5.78 7.69
CA SER A 61 -1.49 6.47 8.62
C SER A 61 -2.14 7.71 8.02
N THR A 62 -1.46 8.33 7.03
CA THR A 62 -1.89 9.56 6.37
C THR A 62 -2.75 9.26 5.15
N SER A 63 -2.39 8.25 4.35
CA SER A 63 -3.15 7.86 3.16
C SER A 63 -2.87 6.41 2.78
N ASN A 64 -3.79 5.78 2.04
CA ASN A 64 -3.59 4.43 1.52
C ASN A 64 -2.47 4.41 0.47
N TYR A 65 -1.68 3.35 0.43
CA TYR A 65 -0.76 3.08 -0.66
C TYR A 65 -1.49 2.26 -1.72
N ASN A 66 -1.88 2.89 -2.83
CA ASN A 66 -2.58 2.25 -3.94
C ASN A 66 -1.58 1.70 -4.97
N TYR A 67 -1.84 0.51 -5.51
CA TYR A 67 -0.91 -0.15 -6.41
C TYR A 67 -1.63 -0.91 -7.54
N GLN A 68 -0.89 -1.11 -8.63
CA GLN A 68 -1.30 -1.92 -9.77
C GLN A 68 -0.15 -2.83 -10.22
N VAL A 69 -0.36 -4.14 -10.10
CA VAL A 69 0.50 -5.18 -10.68
C VAL A 69 0.03 -5.43 -12.11
N SER A 70 0.85 -5.04 -13.08
CA SER A 70 0.53 -5.25 -14.49
C SER A 70 0.76 -6.69 -14.93
N GLU A 71 1.73 -7.38 -14.33
CA GLU A 71 2.01 -8.80 -14.54
C GLU A 71 2.87 -9.37 -13.39
N VAL A 72 2.60 -10.60 -12.96
CA VAL A 72 3.43 -11.36 -12.02
C VAL A 72 3.30 -12.85 -12.27
N GLY A 73 4.44 -13.53 -12.39
CA GLY A 73 4.51 -15.01 -12.51
C GLY A 73 5.18 -15.70 -11.32
N ALA A 74 5.74 -14.93 -10.39
CA ALA A 74 6.35 -15.43 -9.17
C ALA A 74 6.15 -14.47 -8.00
N GLN A 75 6.81 -13.31 -8.05
CA GLN A 75 6.75 -12.33 -6.96
C GLN A 75 7.00 -10.91 -7.46
N VAL A 76 6.43 -9.93 -6.76
CA VAL A 76 6.62 -8.49 -6.95
C VAL A 76 6.58 -7.78 -5.59
N TYR A 77 7.12 -6.57 -5.52
CA TYR A 77 7.31 -5.81 -4.29
C TYR A 77 6.65 -4.44 -4.36
N THR A 78 6.38 -3.83 -3.20
CA THR A 78 6.11 -2.39 -3.14
C THR A 78 7.37 -1.60 -3.52
N ASP A 79 7.19 -0.51 -4.24
CA ASP A 79 8.30 0.34 -4.70
C ASP A 79 8.77 1.38 -3.67
N LYS A 80 7.99 1.54 -2.59
CA LYS A 80 8.25 2.43 -1.46
C LYS A 80 8.38 1.62 -0.16
N TRP A 81 9.11 2.21 0.78
CA TRP A 81 8.99 1.82 2.19
C TRP A 81 7.62 2.25 2.73
N LEU A 82 7.02 1.46 3.61
CA LEU A 82 5.75 1.72 4.27
C LEU A 82 6.00 1.94 5.76
N THR A 83 5.36 2.92 6.36
CA THR A 83 5.49 3.25 7.79
C THR A 83 4.20 3.86 8.36
N GLY A 84 4.16 4.10 9.67
CA GLY A 84 3.13 4.90 10.33
C GLY A 84 2.00 4.12 10.99
N SER A 85 1.99 2.78 10.93
CA SER A 85 0.92 1.98 11.55
C SER A 85 1.45 0.69 12.17
N SER A 86 0.81 0.25 13.26
CA SER A 86 1.04 -1.06 13.87
C SER A 86 0.21 -2.19 13.25
N THR A 87 -0.72 -1.82 12.36
CA THR A 87 -1.54 -2.72 11.55
C THR A 87 -1.37 -2.41 10.07
N MET A 88 -1.54 -3.43 9.24
CA MET A 88 -1.51 -3.28 7.80
C MET A 88 -2.56 -4.19 7.16
N LYS A 89 -3.55 -3.61 6.49
CA LYS A 89 -4.50 -4.34 5.66
C LYS A 89 -4.07 -4.25 4.21
N VAL A 90 -3.92 -5.40 3.58
CA VAL A 90 -3.56 -5.52 2.16
C VAL A 90 -4.77 -6.06 1.41
N THR A 91 -5.20 -5.34 0.39
CA THR A 91 -6.32 -5.73 -0.48
C THR A 91 -5.82 -6.07 -1.87
N VAL A 92 -6.39 -7.10 -2.51
CA VAL A 92 -6.13 -7.52 -3.89
C VAL A 92 -7.47 -7.65 -4.61
N THR A 93 -7.62 -6.94 -5.72
CA THR A 93 -8.85 -6.88 -6.53
C THR A 93 -8.53 -6.97 -8.01
N ASN A 94 -9.57 -7.15 -8.84
CA ASN A 94 -9.48 -7.19 -10.30
C ASN A 94 -8.41 -8.17 -10.82
N VAL A 95 -8.30 -9.33 -10.17
CA VAL A 95 -7.35 -10.36 -10.55
C VAL A 95 -7.71 -10.92 -11.91
N LYS A 96 -6.75 -10.91 -12.83
CA LYS A 96 -6.89 -11.47 -14.17
C LYS A 96 -5.67 -12.27 -14.55
N ASN A 97 -5.88 -13.35 -15.30
CA ASN A 97 -4.81 -14.00 -16.03
C ASN A 97 -4.41 -13.09 -17.21
N VAL A 98 -3.12 -12.86 -17.40
CA VAL A 98 -2.57 -12.07 -18.52
C VAL A 98 -1.59 -12.88 -19.37
N GLY A 99 -1.51 -14.19 -19.13
CA GLY A 99 -0.74 -15.10 -19.96
C GLY A 99 -1.56 -15.62 -21.15
N GLU A 100 -0.89 -16.31 -22.06
CA GLU A 100 -1.54 -16.98 -23.20
C GLU A 100 -2.40 -18.17 -22.75
N THR A 101 -1.95 -18.87 -21.71
CA THR A 101 -2.65 -20.03 -21.15
C THR A 101 -3.69 -19.58 -20.11
N PRO A 102 -4.99 -19.89 -20.32
CA PRO A 102 -6.02 -19.58 -19.33
C PRO A 102 -5.75 -20.28 -17.99
N GLY A 103 -6.08 -19.59 -16.91
CA GLY A 103 -6.01 -20.17 -15.58
C GLY A 103 -6.79 -19.34 -14.56
N LYS A 104 -6.94 -19.90 -13.35
CA LYS A 104 -7.47 -19.19 -12.18
C LYS A 104 -6.43 -19.10 -11.07
N LEU A 105 -6.33 -17.94 -10.44
CA LEU A 105 -5.51 -17.74 -9.25
C LEU A 105 -6.40 -17.90 -8.02
N SER A 106 -6.09 -18.85 -7.15
CA SER A 106 -6.83 -19.11 -5.93
C SER A 106 -6.35 -18.27 -4.74
N GLY A 107 -5.11 -17.77 -4.77
CA GLY A 107 -4.62 -16.93 -3.70
C GLY A 107 -3.32 -16.20 -3.99
N VAL A 108 -3.05 -15.20 -3.15
CA VAL A 108 -1.83 -14.39 -3.17
C VAL A 108 -1.20 -14.44 -1.78
N ASN A 109 0.06 -14.86 -1.69
CA ASN A 109 0.83 -14.73 -0.48
C ASN A 109 1.31 -13.29 -0.34
N VAL A 110 1.16 -12.75 0.86
CA VAL A 110 1.53 -11.38 1.19
C VAL A 110 2.48 -11.45 2.37
N ALA A 111 3.74 -11.10 2.14
CA ALA A 111 4.79 -11.11 3.17
C ALA A 111 5.28 -9.69 3.43
N ILE A 112 5.41 -9.34 4.71
CA ILE A 112 5.94 -8.05 5.15
C ILE A 112 7.39 -8.26 5.58
N PHE A 113 8.28 -7.41 5.07
CA PHE A 113 9.70 -7.40 5.39
C PHE A 113 10.07 -6.06 6.02
N ASN A 114 11.05 -6.05 6.92
CA ASN A 114 11.62 -4.81 7.47
C ASN A 114 12.79 -4.29 6.61
N GLU A 115 13.32 -3.13 6.98
CA GLU A 115 14.50 -2.50 6.36
C GLU A 115 15.77 -3.36 6.29
N LYS A 116 15.85 -4.42 7.11
CA LYS A 116 16.96 -5.39 7.12
C LYS A 116 16.68 -6.59 6.20
N ASN A 117 15.67 -6.52 5.34
CA ASN A 117 15.19 -7.61 4.48
C ASN A 117 14.81 -8.88 5.25
N ARG A 118 14.39 -8.75 6.50
CA ARG A 118 13.88 -9.89 7.28
C ARG A 118 12.36 -9.91 7.21
N GLN A 119 11.81 -11.05 6.82
CA GLN A 119 10.38 -11.30 6.87
C GLN A 119 9.92 -11.21 8.33
N VAL A 120 8.96 -10.33 8.61
CA VAL A 120 8.40 -10.14 9.96
C VAL A 120 7.05 -10.82 10.12
N ILE A 121 6.22 -10.84 9.08
CA ILE A 121 4.93 -11.53 9.08
C ILE A 121 4.54 -11.93 7.65
N ILE A 122 3.75 -12.98 7.51
CA ILE A 122 3.24 -13.46 6.23
C ILE A 122 1.79 -13.91 6.41
N GLY A 123 0.99 -13.72 5.37
CA GLY A 123 -0.40 -14.16 5.30
C GLY A 123 -0.79 -14.51 3.87
N ASN A 124 -1.94 -15.14 3.72
CA ASN A 124 -2.49 -15.50 2.43
C ASN A 124 -3.84 -14.82 2.23
N ILE A 125 -4.04 -14.25 1.05
CA ILE A 125 -5.37 -13.86 0.57
C ILE A 125 -5.91 -15.05 -0.22
N ASP A 126 -6.89 -15.75 0.35
CA ASP A 126 -7.69 -16.74 -0.38
C ASP A 126 -8.71 -16.00 -1.24
N LEU A 127 -8.40 -15.83 -2.52
CA LEU A 127 -9.21 -15.08 -3.49
C LEU A 127 -10.57 -15.72 -3.76
N THR A 128 -10.80 -16.96 -3.31
CA THR A 128 -12.12 -17.59 -3.39
C THR A 128 -13.05 -17.15 -2.26
N ARG A 129 -12.52 -16.52 -1.22
CA ARG A 129 -13.27 -16.16 0.01
C ARG A 129 -13.13 -14.69 0.42
N SER A 130 -11.99 -14.07 0.16
CA SER A 130 -11.65 -12.72 0.59
C SER A 130 -10.80 -12.02 -0.46
N SER A 131 -10.92 -10.70 -0.54
CA SER A 131 -10.05 -9.84 -1.33
C SER A 131 -8.97 -9.18 -0.47
N SER A 132 -8.78 -9.60 0.78
CA SER A 132 -7.84 -8.95 1.69
C SER A 132 -7.30 -9.84 2.80
N VAL A 133 -6.17 -9.42 3.35
CA VAL A 133 -5.54 -9.96 4.56
C VAL A 133 -5.11 -8.80 5.47
N SER A 134 -5.23 -8.97 6.77
CA SER A 134 -4.83 -7.96 7.76
C SER A 134 -3.72 -8.50 8.66
N PHE A 135 -2.75 -7.64 8.94
CA PHE A 135 -1.62 -7.89 9.82
C PHE A 135 -1.66 -6.94 11.01
N SER A 136 -1.17 -7.42 12.14
CA SER A 136 -1.01 -6.65 13.38
C SER A 136 0.34 -6.96 14.02
N GLY A 137 0.74 -6.15 15.01
CA GLY A 137 2.00 -6.33 15.72
C GLY A 137 3.22 -5.70 15.03
N LEU A 138 2.99 -4.79 14.07
CA LEU A 138 4.06 -3.98 13.49
C LEU A 138 4.41 -2.82 14.44
N ASN A 139 5.62 -2.31 14.33
CA ASN A 139 6.04 -1.05 14.94
C ASN A 139 5.78 0.11 13.97
N SER A 140 4.98 1.10 14.38
CA SER A 140 4.59 2.23 13.53
C SER A 140 5.75 3.13 13.11
N SER A 141 6.87 3.12 13.84
CA SER A 141 8.05 3.95 13.53
C SER A 141 9.03 3.26 12.58
N ASP A 142 8.89 1.95 12.38
CA ASP A 142 9.78 1.18 11.51
C ASP A 142 9.33 1.28 10.04
N LYS A 143 10.25 0.92 9.14
CA LYS A 143 10.00 0.84 7.70
C LYS A 143 9.82 -0.60 7.26
N TYR A 144 8.82 -0.82 6.42
CA TYR A 144 8.50 -2.12 5.85
C TYR A 144 8.35 -2.06 4.33
N TYR A 145 8.39 -3.21 3.67
CA TYR A 145 7.85 -3.36 2.33
C TYR A 145 7.01 -4.63 2.26
N VAL A 146 6.16 -4.72 1.24
CA VAL A 146 5.31 -5.88 1.00
C VAL A 146 5.79 -6.61 -0.24
N GLU A 147 5.98 -7.93 -0.10
CA GLU A 147 6.11 -8.87 -1.22
C GLU A 147 4.75 -9.52 -1.48
N PHE A 148 4.35 -9.53 -2.75
CA PHE A 148 3.22 -10.31 -3.26
C PHE A 148 3.76 -11.49 -4.03
N SER A 149 3.34 -12.69 -3.66
CA SER A 149 3.83 -13.94 -4.26
C SER A 149 2.67 -14.82 -4.75
N VAL A 150 2.80 -15.35 -5.96
CA VAL A 150 1.85 -16.24 -6.65
C VAL A 150 2.53 -17.58 -6.98
N PRO A 151 1.76 -18.66 -7.22
CA PRO A 151 2.34 -19.96 -7.59
C PRO A 151 3.19 -19.88 -8.86
N ARG A 152 4.40 -20.47 -8.83
CA ARG A 152 5.30 -20.58 -9.98
C ARG A 152 4.83 -21.69 -10.93
N SER A 153 3.73 -21.45 -11.64
CA SER A 153 3.13 -22.41 -12.59
C SER A 153 3.41 -22.08 -14.06
N GLY A 154 4.16 -21.02 -14.34
CA GLY A 154 4.33 -20.47 -15.69
C GLY A 154 3.16 -19.56 -16.14
N LEU A 155 2.09 -19.48 -15.33
CA LEU A 155 0.99 -18.53 -15.55
C LEU A 155 1.36 -17.13 -15.05
N LYS A 156 0.76 -16.12 -15.66
CA LYS A 156 0.99 -14.70 -15.38
C LYS A 156 -0.31 -14.03 -14.95
N TRP A 157 -0.22 -13.17 -13.95
CA TRP A 157 -1.38 -12.54 -13.32
C TRP A 157 -1.23 -11.03 -13.24
N ALA A 158 -2.32 -10.30 -13.35
CA ALA A 158 -2.38 -8.88 -13.03
C ALA A 158 -3.47 -8.64 -12.00
N PHE A 159 -3.26 -7.67 -11.13
CA PHE A 159 -4.22 -7.27 -10.11
C PHE A 159 -3.90 -5.88 -9.61
N ASN A 160 -4.84 -5.27 -8.90
CA ASN A 160 -4.63 -3.99 -8.23
C ASN A 160 -5.08 -4.08 -6.78
N GLY A 161 -4.81 -3.04 -6.02
CA GLY A 161 -5.26 -2.99 -4.65
C GLY A 161 -4.74 -1.78 -3.89
N ALA A 162 -4.91 -1.86 -2.59
CA ALA A 162 -4.45 -0.85 -1.65
C ALA A 162 -3.90 -1.50 -0.38
N ILE A 163 -2.94 -0.82 0.22
CA ILE A 163 -2.42 -1.08 1.56
C ILE A 163 -2.86 0.08 2.46
N SER A 164 -3.58 -0.24 3.53
CA SER A 164 -4.06 0.72 4.53
C SER A 164 -3.66 0.29 5.94
N LYS A 165 -3.86 1.17 6.92
CA LYS A 165 -3.90 0.76 8.34
C LYS A 165 -5.06 -0.21 8.61
#